data_AF-A0A359LZW6-F1
#
_entry.id   AF-A0A359LZW6-F1
#
_cell.length_a   1.000
_cell.length_b   1.000
_cell.length_c   1.000
_cell.angle_alpha   90.00
_cell.angle_beta   90.00
_cell.angle_gamma   90.00
#
_symmetry.space_group_name_H-M   'P 1'
#
loop_
_entity.id
_entity.type
_entity.pdbx_description
1 polymer ?
#
loop_
_entity_poly.entity_id
_entity_poly.type
_entity_poly.pdbx_seq_one_letter_code
_entity_poly.pdbx_strand_id
1 'polypeptide(L)'
;MPAFANEAEEAAWWYENRSQHGKELHAAVKGGEAQVLTEATLRERIAASKKAAAPVVALRIPAADLALARKQAERKGLSYQTYIKSLLHETLAERERRKAGW
;
A
#
# COMPACT_ATOMS: atom_id res chain seq x y z
N MET A 1 18.38 -0.94 3.87
CA MET A 1 17.46 -0.84 5.02
C MET A 1 17.92 -1.82 6.08
N PRO A 2 17.93 -1.46 7.37
CA PRO A 2 18.17 -2.41 8.45
C PRO A 2 17.17 -3.56 8.39
N ALA A 3 17.54 -4.72 8.93
CA ALA A 3 16.57 -5.79 9.16
C ALA A 3 15.84 -5.51 10.48
N PHE A 4 14.51 -5.41 10.44
CA PHE A 4 13.66 -5.21 11.63
C PHE A 4 12.96 -6.51 11.98
N ALA A 5 12.78 -6.76 13.28
CA ALA A 5 12.06 -7.96 13.75
C ALA A 5 10.53 -7.80 13.66
N ASN A 6 10.03 -6.56 13.68
CA ASN A 6 8.60 -6.25 13.57
C ASN A 6 8.32 -4.82 13.07
N GLU A 7 7.06 -4.57 12.69
CA GLU A 7 6.58 -3.28 12.16
C GLU A 7 6.73 -2.12 13.17
N ALA A 8 6.60 -2.39 14.47
CA ALA A 8 6.71 -1.34 15.49
C ALA A 8 8.15 -0.84 15.65
N GLU A 9 9.12 -1.75 15.58
CA GLU A 9 10.55 -1.43 15.57
C GLU A 9 10.92 -0.63 14.32
N GLU A 10 10.46 -1.07 13.16
CA GLU A 10 10.64 -0.34 11.90
C GLU A 10 10.06 1.09 11.99
N ALA A 11 8.82 1.23 12.50
CA ALA A 11 8.16 2.52 12.63
C ALA A 11 8.90 3.46 13.60
N ALA A 12 9.39 2.94 14.73
CA ALA A 12 10.19 3.72 15.68
C ALA A 12 11.49 4.20 15.04
N TRP A 13 12.18 3.31 14.31
CA TRP A 13 13.39 3.67 13.58
C TRP A 13 13.11 4.77 12.53
N TRP A 14 12.05 4.65 11.74
CA TRP A 14 11.66 5.70 10.79
C TRP A 14 11.39 7.03 11.48
N TYR A 15 10.70 7.01 12.61
CA TYR A 15 10.40 8.22 13.38
C TYR A 15 11.67 8.88 13.93
N GLU A 16 12.57 8.10 14.53
CA GLU A 16 13.84 8.62 15.07
C GLU A 16 14.74 9.19 13.97
N ASN A 17 14.81 8.50 12.82
CA ASN A 17 15.70 8.87 11.71
C ASN A 17 15.04 9.87 10.73
N ARG A 18 13.82 10.35 11.00
CA ARG A 18 13.03 11.20 10.08
C ARG A 18 13.76 12.48 9.65
N SER A 19 14.54 13.08 10.55
CA SER A 19 15.27 14.33 10.27
C SER A 19 16.38 14.12 9.24
N GLN A 20 17.11 13.01 9.37
CA GLN A 20 18.19 12.66 8.45
C GLN A 20 17.64 12.33 7.06
N HIS A 21 16.62 11.47 6.99
CA HIS A 21 15.96 11.13 5.73
C HIS A 21 15.32 12.35 5.05
N GLY A 22 14.78 13.30 5.84
CA GLY A 22 14.27 14.57 5.30
C GLY A 22 15.36 15.40 4.62
N LYS A 23 16.57 15.46 5.20
CA LYS A 23 17.71 16.16 4.60
C LYS A 23 18.20 15.47 3.33
N GLU A 24 18.29 14.15 3.35
CA GLU A 24 18.69 13.33 2.20
C GLU A 24 17.69 13.49 1.04
N LEU A 25 16.39 13.41 1.33
CA LEU A 25 15.34 13.65 0.34
C LEU A 25 15.44 15.06 -0.24
N HIS A 26 15.61 16.08 0.62
CA HIS A 26 15.75 17.47 0.17
C HIS A 26 16.97 17.67 -0.73
N ALA A 27 18.10 17.04 -0.40
CA ALA A 27 19.30 17.05 -1.22
C ALA A 27 19.07 16.36 -2.58
N ALA A 28 18.43 15.18 -2.59
CA ALA A 28 18.09 14.45 -3.81
C ALA A 28 17.12 15.24 -4.71
N VAL A 29 16.16 15.96 -4.12
CA VAL A 29 15.26 16.86 -4.87
C VAL A 29 16.04 18.00 -5.51
N LYS A 30 16.97 18.64 -4.77
CA LYS A 30 17.83 19.68 -5.32
C LYS A 30 18.79 19.17 -6.40
N GLY A 31 19.28 17.94 -6.25
CA GLY A 31 20.19 17.29 -7.20
C GLY A 31 19.51 16.68 -8.43
N GLY A 32 18.18 16.64 -8.48
CA GLY A 32 17.44 16.01 -9.58
C GLY A 32 17.46 14.48 -9.56
N GLU A 33 17.95 13.87 -8.48
CA GLU A 33 18.02 12.41 -8.27
C GLU A 33 16.71 11.86 -7.69
N ALA A 34 15.90 12.73 -7.07
CA ALA A 34 14.61 12.33 -6.56
C ALA A 34 13.63 12.05 -7.71
N GLN A 35 12.92 10.93 -7.61
CA GLN A 35 11.79 10.66 -8.49
C GLN A 35 10.63 11.61 -8.15
N VAL A 36 10.55 12.73 -8.85
CA VAL A 36 9.47 13.70 -8.67
C VAL A 36 8.22 13.21 -9.41
N LEU A 37 7.10 13.11 -8.69
CA LEU A 37 5.81 12.88 -9.31
C LEU A 37 5.36 14.16 -10.02
N THR A 38 5.77 14.31 -11.28
CA THR A 38 5.32 15.43 -12.12
C THR A 38 3.83 15.28 -12.45
N GLU A 39 3.20 16.38 -12.85
CA GLU A 39 1.82 16.37 -13.32
C GLU A 39 1.62 15.41 -14.50
N ALA A 40 2.58 15.37 -15.43
CA ALA A 40 2.56 14.44 -16.56
C ALA A 40 2.60 12.98 -16.10
N THR A 41 3.54 12.62 -15.21
CA THR A 41 3.64 11.26 -14.64
C THR A 41 2.37 10.87 -13.87
N LEU A 42 1.77 11.82 -13.14
CA LEU A 42 0.51 11.59 -12.44
C LEU A 42 -0.65 11.33 -13.42
N ARG A 43 -0.75 12.13 -14.48
CA ARG A 43 -1.76 11.96 -15.53
C ARG A 43 -1.59 10.63 -16.26
N GLU A 44 -0.37 10.23 -16.56
CA GLU A 44 -0.06 8.93 -17.16
C GLU A 44 -0.49 7.77 -16.25
N ARG A 45 -0.18 7.86 -14.95
CA ARG A 45 -0.63 6.85 -13.96
C ARG A 45 -2.16 6.76 -13.88
N ILE A 46 -2.85 7.90 -13.88
CA ILE A 46 -4.32 7.94 -13.88
C ILE A 46 -4.88 7.37 -15.20
N ALA A 47 -4.24 7.65 -16.34
CA ALA A 47 -4.66 7.11 -17.62
C ALA A 47 -4.42 5.59 -17.70
N ALA A 48 -3.29 5.10 -17.18
CA ALA A 48 -2.98 3.68 -17.08
C ALA A 48 -3.97 2.94 -16.19
N SER A 49 -4.37 3.52 -15.05
CA SER A 49 -5.38 2.93 -14.17
C SER A 49 -6.78 2.89 -14.79
N LYS A 50 -7.08 3.80 -15.72
CA LYS A 50 -8.34 3.80 -16.50
C LYS A 50 -8.34 2.80 -17.66
N LYS A 51 -7.19 2.53 -18.28
CA LYS A 51 -7.07 1.62 -19.44
C LYS A 51 -7.43 0.17 -19.12
N ALA A 52 -7.29 -0.26 -17.87
CA ALA A 52 -7.72 -1.55 -17.39
C ALA A 52 -8.76 -1.36 -16.29
N ALA A 53 -9.96 -0.90 -16.66
CA ALA A 53 -11.08 -0.87 -15.73
C ALA A 53 -11.28 -2.29 -15.17
N ALA A 54 -10.98 -2.48 -13.88
CA ALA A 54 -11.19 -3.75 -13.24
C ALA A 54 -12.66 -4.15 -13.40
N PRO A 55 -12.95 -5.41 -13.74
CA PRO A 55 -14.33 -5.86 -13.88
C PRO A 55 -15.08 -5.61 -12.57
N VAL A 56 -16.29 -5.06 -12.67
CA VAL A 56 -17.16 -4.88 -11.50
C VAL A 56 -17.74 -6.25 -11.14
N VAL A 57 -17.38 -6.75 -9.96
CA VAL A 57 -17.87 -8.03 -9.44
C VAL A 57 -18.80 -7.76 -8.26
N ALA A 58 -20.02 -8.28 -8.33
CA ALA A 58 -20.95 -8.30 -7.20
C ALA A 58 -20.73 -9.58 -6.38
N LEU A 59 -20.29 -9.43 -5.12
CA LEU A 59 -20.07 -10.54 -4.20
C LEU A 59 -21.06 -10.46 -3.03
N ARG A 60 -21.67 -11.59 -2.68
CA ARG A 60 -22.42 -11.73 -1.43
C ARG A 60 -21.44 -12.02 -0.30
N ILE A 61 -21.44 -11.17 0.73
CA ILE A 61 -20.58 -11.30 1.90
C ILE A 61 -21.47 -11.43 3.13
N PRO A 62 -21.23 -12.39 4.03
CA PRO A 62 -21.94 -12.47 5.30
C PRO A 62 -21.86 -11.15 6.08
N ALA A 63 -22.95 -10.77 6.74
CA ALA A 63 -23.03 -9.49 7.46
C ALA A 63 -21.96 -9.38 8.56
N ALA A 64 -21.65 -10.48 9.25
CA ALA A 64 -20.61 -10.54 10.27
C ALA A 64 -19.21 -10.24 9.70
N ASP A 65 -18.88 -10.81 8.54
CA ASP A 65 -17.58 -10.59 7.88
C ASP A 65 -17.46 -9.16 7.37
N LEU A 66 -18.55 -8.59 6.84
CA LEU A 66 -18.56 -7.20 6.41
C LEU A 66 -18.37 -6.24 7.60
N ALA A 67 -18.98 -6.53 8.76
CA ALA A 67 -18.79 -5.75 9.98
C ALA A 67 -17.35 -5.84 10.50
N LEU A 68 -16.75 -7.03 10.45
CA LEU A 68 -15.34 -7.22 10.83
C LEU A 68 -14.39 -6.44 9.90
N ALA A 69 -14.63 -6.50 8.58
CA ALA A 69 -13.84 -5.75 7.60
C ALA A 69 -13.92 -4.25 7.84
N ARG A 70 -15.10 -3.71 8.20
CA ARG A 70 -15.25 -2.28 8.55
C ARG A 70 -14.42 -1.90 9.76
N LYS A 71 -14.53 -2.68 10.85
CA LYS A 71 -13.76 -2.46 12.08
C LYS A 71 -12.25 -2.48 11.83
N GLN A 72 -11.76 -3.40 10.99
CA GLN A 72 -10.35 -3.49 10.64
C GLN A 72 -9.91 -2.34 9.73
N ALA A 73 -10.75 -1.93 8.77
CA ALA A 73 -10.47 -0.82 7.88
C ALA A 73 -10.37 0.53 8.62
N GLU A 74 -11.27 0.78 9.57
CA GLU A 74 -11.27 1.97 10.43
C GLU A 74 -9.95 2.11 11.21
N ARG A 75 -9.47 1.01 11.81
CA ARG A 75 -8.18 0.99 12.52
C ARG A 75 -6.99 1.34 11.63
N LYS A 76 -7.10 1.07 10.32
CA LYS A 76 -6.07 1.38 9.32
C LYS A 76 -6.30 2.73 8.61
N GLY A 77 -7.38 3.46 8.94
CA GLY A 77 -7.75 4.69 8.25
C GLY A 77 -8.13 4.48 6.77
N LEU A 78 -8.61 3.30 6.41
CA LEU A 78 -8.98 2.93 5.03
C LEU A 78 -10.50 2.81 4.85
N SER A 79 -10.97 3.01 3.63
CA SER A 79 -12.31 2.56 3.23
C SER A 79 -12.42 1.04 3.36
N TYR A 80 -13.56 0.54 3.86
CA TYR A 80 -13.81 -0.91 3.96
C TYR A 80 -13.67 -1.62 2.60
N GLN A 81 -14.04 -0.97 1.50
CA GLN A 81 -13.88 -1.54 0.15
C GLN A 81 -12.40 -1.66 -0.24
N THR A 82 -11.60 -0.64 0.05
CA THR A 82 -10.15 -0.67 -0.19
C THR A 82 -9.50 -1.76 0.64
N TYR A 83 -9.88 -1.87 1.92
CA TYR A 83 -9.37 -2.91 2.81
C TYR A 83 -9.69 -4.33 2.30
N ILE A 84 -10.94 -4.58 1.89
CA ILE A 84 -11.34 -5.87 1.32
C ILE A 84 -10.55 -6.19 0.04
N LYS A 85 -10.31 -5.20 -0.82
CA LYS A 85 -9.50 -5.37 -2.04
C LYS A 85 -8.05 -5.75 -1.72
N SER A 86 -7.44 -5.07 -0.74
CA SER A 86 -6.07 -5.39 -0.30
C SER A 86 -5.98 -6.81 0.26
N LEU A 87 -6.92 -7.19 1.14
CA LEU A 87 -6.96 -8.53 1.73
C LEU A 87 -7.08 -9.62 0.65
N LEU A 88 -7.95 -9.42 -0.35
CA LEU A 88 -8.09 -10.35 -1.46
C LEU A 88 -6.78 -10.48 -2.25
N HIS A 89 -6.13 -9.37 -2.57
CA HIS A 89 -4.88 -9.38 -3.32
C HIS A 89 -3.75 -10.09 -2.54
N GLU A 90 -3.55 -9.73 -1.27
CA GLU A 90 -2.53 -10.31 -0.40
C GLU A 90 -2.71 -11.83 -0.25
N THR A 91 -3.95 -12.25 0.07
CA THR A 91 -4.26 -13.68 0.27
C THR A 91 -4.12 -14.50 -1.01
N LEU A 92 -4.47 -13.95 -2.18
CA LEU A 92 -4.22 -14.63 -3.47
C LEU A 92 -2.71 -14.77 -3.72
N ALA A 93 -1.93 -13.69 -3.55
CA ALA A 93 -0.49 -13.72 -3.76
C ALA A 93 0.22 -14.71 -2.82
N GLU A 94 -0.16 -14.72 -1.53
CA GLU A 94 0.36 -15.69 -0.56
C GLU A 94 0.03 -17.14 -0.90
N ARG A 95 -1.18 -17.40 -1.41
CA ARG A 95 -1.59 -18.75 -1.80
C ARG A 95 -0.79 -19.24 -2.99
N GLU A 96 -0.52 -18.37 -3.97
CA GLU A 96 0.31 -18.72 -5.12
C GLU A 96 1.77 -18.97 -4.71
N ARG A 97 2.34 -18.13 -3.83
CA ARG A 97 3.68 -18.38 -3.27
C ARG A 97 3.78 -19.74 -2.57
N ARG A 98 2.79 -20.06 -1.72
CA ARG A 98 2.72 -21.35 -1.01
C ARG A 98 2.62 -22.55 -1.96
N LYS A 99 1.85 -22.44 -3.05
CA LYS A 99 1.77 -23.50 -4.06
C LYS A 99 3.07 -23.71 -4.82
N ALA A 100 3.84 -22.63 -5.03
CA ALA A 100 5.12 -22.68 -5.74
C ALA A 100 6.27 -23.28 -4.90
N GLY A 101 6.01 -23.71 -3.66
CA GLY A 101 7.00 -24.38 -2.81
C GLY A 101 8.10 -23.45 -2.26
N TRP A 102 7.80 -22.16 -2.16
CA TRP A 102 8.63 -21.17 -1.46
C TRP A 102 8.14 -20.96 -0.03
#